data_AF-A0A8T7E322-F1
#
_entry.id   AF-A0A8T7E322-F1
#
_cell.length_a   1.000
_cell.length_b   1.000
_cell.length_c   1.000
_cell.angle_alpha   90.00
_cell.angle_beta   90.00
_cell.angle_gamma   90.00
#
_symmetry.space_group_name_H-M   'P 1'
#
loop_
_entity.id
_entity.type
_entity.pdbx_description
1 polymer ?
#
loop_
_entity_poly.entity_id
_entity_poly.type
_entity_poly.pdbx_seq_one_letter_code
_entity_poly.pdbx_strand_id
1 'polypeptide(L)'
;DAVKVGIGPGSICTTRIVTGVGVPQITAVQTVSEALAGTGVPVISDGGVRYSGDVAKAIVAGANAVMMGSLFAGTEEAPGEVELYQGRSYKVYRGMGSLGAMSQAHGSADRYFQEADEIQKLVPEGIEGRVPYKGALRVIVHQLVGGLRAAMGYTGCQTLEEFRTRPQFMRVSAAGIRESHVHDVHITKEAPNYRTD
;
A
#
# COMPACT_ATOMS: atom_id res chain seq x y z
N ASP A 1 -5.55 -5.36 20.88
CA ASP A 1 -4.92 -6.41 20.05
C ASP A 1 -3.93 -5.87 19.01
N ALA A 2 -4.22 -4.79 18.27
CA ALA A 2 -3.27 -4.15 17.36
C ALA A 2 -3.70 -2.70 17.03
N VAL A 3 -2.80 -1.87 16.50
CA VAL A 3 -3.11 -0.54 15.94
C VAL A 3 -2.80 -0.52 14.44
N LYS A 4 -3.79 -0.15 13.62
CA LYS A 4 -3.65 0.01 12.17
C LYS A 4 -3.36 1.47 11.82
N VAL A 5 -2.24 1.72 11.15
CA VAL A 5 -1.69 3.05 10.91
C VAL A 5 -1.73 3.39 9.43
N GLY A 6 -2.38 4.50 9.09
CA GLY A 6 -2.35 5.07 7.75
C GLY A 6 -3.52 6.03 7.50
N ILE A 7 -3.21 7.31 7.27
CA ILE A 7 -4.20 8.33 6.87
C ILE A 7 -3.74 8.98 5.56
N GLY A 8 -4.49 8.68 4.50
CA GLY A 8 -4.23 9.15 3.15
C GLY A 8 -3.09 8.51 2.32
N PRO A 9 -2.40 7.41 2.69
CA PRO A 9 -1.32 6.85 1.87
C PRO A 9 -1.82 5.92 0.75
N GLY A 10 -3.09 5.50 0.77
CA GLY A 10 -3.63 4.52 -0.17
C GLY A 10 -3.62 5.00 -1.62
N SER A 11 -3.37 4.11 -2.57
CA SER A 11 -3.24 4.45 -4.00
C SER A 11 -4.50 5.02 -4.66
N ILE A 12 -5.65 4.86 -4.01
CA ILE A 12 -7.00 5.28 -4.46
C ILE A 12 -7.62 6.28 -3.50
N CYS A 13 -6.88 6.69 -2.47
CA CYS A 13 -7.35 7.58 -1.42
C CYS A 13 -7.05 9.03 -1.81
N THR A 14 -8.06 9.89 -1.69
CA THR A 14 -7.95 11.31 -1.95
C THR A 14 -8.08 12.15 -0.68
N THR A 15 -8.19 11.54 0.51
CA THR A 15 -8.28 12.21 1.82
C THR A 15 -7.32 13.39 1.95
N ARG A 16 -6.02 13.22 1.65
CA ARG A 16 -5.03 14.31 1.76
C ARG A 16 -5.34 15.49 0.86
N ILE A 17 -5.88 15.23 -0.33
CA ILE A 17 -6.17 16.25 -1.33
C ILE A 17 -7.48 16.96 -0.99
N VAL A 18 -8.51 16.19 -0.62
CA VAL A 18 -9.86 16.71 -0.36
C VAL A 18 -9.95 17.42 1.00
N THR A 19 -9.29 16.89 2.03
CA THR A 19 -9.40 17.38 3.41
C THR A 19 -8.16 18.14 3.90
N GLY A 20 -7.03 18.00 3.22
CA GLY A 20 -5.73 18.49 3.71
C GLY A 20 -5.11 17.67 4.84
N VAL A 21 -5.76 16.57 5.27
CA VAL A 21 -5.33 15.77 6.42
C VAL A 21 -4.54 14.53 6.01
N GLY A 22 -3.39 14.32 6.66
CA GLY A 22 -2.63 13.07 6.57
C GLY A 22 -1.18 13.23 7.01
N VAL A 23 -0.49 12.10 7.17
CA VAL A 23 0.93 12.05 7.57
C VAL A 23 1.70 11.11 6.63
N PRO A 24 2.90 11.46 6.15
CA PRO A 24 3.75 10.55 5.39
C PRO A 24 3.92 9.19 6.09
N GLN A 25 3.71 8.09 5.36
CA GLN A 25 3.43 6.79 5.98
C GLN A 25 4.57 6.24 6.84
N ILE A 26 5.83 6.41 6.41
CA ILE A 26 6.98 5.96 7.19
C ILE A 26 7.04 6.70 8.54
N THR A 27 6.86 8.03 8.52
CA THR A 27 6.79 8.83 9.75
C THR A 27 5.61 8.41 10.63
N ALA A 28 4.43 8.20 10.06
CA ALA A 28 3.26 7.77 10.81
C ALA A 28 3.50 6.43 11.53
N VAL A 29 4.02 5.43 10.81
CA VAL A 29 4.33 4.11 11.37
C VAL A 29 5.39 4.22 12.47
N GLN A 30 6.47 4.97 12.22
CA GLN A 30 7.54 5.16 13.20
C GLN A 30 7.03 5.83 14.47
N THR A 31 6.36 6.97 14.36
CA THR A 31 5.85 7.72 15.51
C THR A 31 4.86 6.89 16.34
N VAL A 32 3.96 6.14 15.70
CA VAL A 32 3.02 5.27 16.42
C VAL A 32 3.73 4.08 17.06
N SER A 33 4.69 3.46 16.37
CA SER A 33 5.47 2.35 16.92
C SER A 33 6.30 2.79 18.13
N GLU A 34 6.90 3.97 18.10
CA GLU A 34 7.65 4.54 19.23
C GLU A 34 6.72 4.83 20.41
N ALA A 35 5.54 5.40 20.16
CA ALA A 35 4.55 5.68 21.20
C ALA A 35 4.00 4.40 21.87
N LEU A 36 3.98 3.28 21.15
CA LEU A 36 3.52 1.99 21.64
C LEU A 36 4.65 1.10 22.16
N ALA A 37 5.90 1.58 22.18
CA ALA A 37 7.04 0.80 22.66
C ALA A 37 6.82 0.34 24.11
N GLY A 38 7.10 -0.94 24.39
CA GLY A 38 6.93 -1.55 25.71
C GLY A 38 5.49 -1.94 26.08
N THR A 39 4.48 -1.55 25.29
CA THR A 39 3.08 -1.92 25.55
C THR A 39 2.72 -3.33 25.07
N GLY A 40 3.54 -3.91 24.18
CA GLY A 40 3.25 -5.18 23.51
C GLY A 40 2.17 -5.09 22.41
N VAL A 41 1.65 -3.90 22.12
CA VAL A 41 0.62 -3.70 21.08
C VAL A 41 1.28 -3.61 19.69
N PRO A 42 0.96 -4.53 18.75
CA PRO A 42 1.55 -4.53 17.42
C PRO A 42 0.96 -3.45 16.50
N VAL A 43 1.77 -3.03 15.52
CA VAL A 43 1.43 -2.02 14.52
C VAL A 43 1.26 -2.65 13.13
N ILE A 44 0.19 -2.28 12.43
CA ILE A 44 -0.08 -2.65 11.05
C ILE A 44 0.07 -1.41 10.16
N SER A 45 1.02 -1.39 9.23
CA SER A 45 1.13 -0.32 8.23
C SER A 45 0.12 -0.55 7.11
N ASP A 46 -0.80 0.38 6.89
CA ASP A 46 -1.90 0.25 5.91
C ASP A 46 -1.81 1.30 4.81
N GLY A 47 -1.55 0.84 3.58
CA GLY A 47 -1.54 1.64 2.37
C GLY A 47 -0.17 2.21 1.97
N GLY A 48 -0.07 2.67 0.72
CA GLY A 48 1.11 3.31 0.15
C GLY A 48 2.22 2.37 -0.35
N VAL A 49 2.07 1.05 -0.20
CA VAL A 49 3.03 0.06 -0.69
C VAL A 49 2.90 -0.10 -2.21
N ARG A 50 4.01 0.07 -2.92
CA ARG A 50 4.08 -0.09 -4.38
C ARG A 50 5.03 -1.21 -4.78
N TYR A 51 6.12 -1.39 -4.03
CA TYR A 51 7.14 -2.40 -4.27
C TYR A 51 7.42 -3.22 -3.01
N SER A 52 8.03 -4.40 -3.15
CA SER A 52 8.48 -5.22 -2.02
C SER A 52 9.42 -4.47 -1.07
N GLY A 53 10.23 -3.55 -1.61
CA GLY A 53 11.07 -2.66 -0.80
C GLY A 53 10.29 -1.73 0.13
N ASP A 54 9.06 -1.35 -0.21
CA ASP A 54 8.22 -0.53 0.68
C ASP A 54 7.70 -1.37 1.87
N VAL A 55 7.44 -2.67 1.67
CA VAL A 55 7.13 -3.62 2.76
C VAL A 55 8.30 -3.70 3.73
N ALA A 56 9.51 -3.85 3.20
CA ALA A 56 10.73 -3.89 4.01
C ALA A 56 10.89 -2.60 4.84
N LYS A 57 10.75 -1.43 4.21
CA LYS A 57 10.84 -0.13 4.89
C LYS A 57 9.75 0.05 5.95
N ALA A 58 8.51 -0.38 5.70
CA ALA A 58 7.44 -0.30 6.69
C ALA A 58 7.74 -1.15 7.94
N ILE A 59 8.33 -2.34 7.76
CA ILE A 59 8.74 -3.19 8.88
C ILE A 59 9.91 -2.55 9.63
N VAL A 60 10.95 -2.07 8.95
CA VAL A 60 12.07 -1.36 9.59
C VAL A 60 11.59 -0.11 10.34
N ALA A 61 10.54 0.55 9.88
CA ALA A 61 9.94 1.69 10.55
C ALA A 61 9.15 1.32 11.83
N GLY A 62 8.98 0.05 12.17
CA GLY A 62 8.33 -0.39 13.40
C GLY A 62 7.04 -1.21 13.21
N ALA A 63 6.56 -1.42 11.98
CA ALA A 63 5.37 -2.24 11.75
C ALA A 63 5.64 -3.74 11.97
N ASN A 64 4.68 -4.44 12.55
CA ASN A 64 4.67 -5.91 12.67
C ASN A 64 4.07 -6.58 11.43
N ALA A 65 3.16 -5.90 10.76
CA ALA A 65 2.52 -6.38 9.53
C ALA A 65 2.23 -5.22 8.56
N VAL A 66 2.01 -5.56 7.29
CA VAL A 66 1.74 -4.57 6.24
C VAL A 66 0.48 -4.97 5.48
N MET A 67 -0.50 -4.09 5.44
CA MET A 67 -1.76 -4.25 4.71
C MET A 67 -1.63 -3.59 3.33
N MET A 68 -2.03 -4.32 2.29
CA MET A 68 -1.87 -3.94 0.88
C MET A 68 -3.17 -4.18 0.12
N GLY A 69 -3.60 -3.20 -0.66
CA GLY A 69 -4.79 -3.30 -1.52
C GLY A 69 -4.42 -3.47 -3.00
N SER A 70 -3.86 -2.44 -3.61
CA SER A 70 -3.62 -2.37 -5.07
C SER A 70 -2.70 -3.46 -5.62
N LEU A 71 -1.78 -3.98 -4.80
CA LEU A 71 -0.92 -5.09 -5.18
C LEU A 71 -1.71 -6.39 -5.37
N PHE A 72 -2.80 -6.58 -4.63
CA PHE A 72 -3.64 -7.79 -4.69
C PHE A 72 -4.91 -7.59 -5.52
N ALA A 73 -5.37 -6.37 -5.73
CA ALA A 73 -6.63 -6.11 -6.44
C ALA A 73 -6.70 -6.66 -7.88
N GLY A 74 -5.55 -6.84 -8.54
CA GLY A 74 -5.46 -7.38 -9.90
C GLY A 74 -5.32 -8.90 -9.96
N THR A 75 -5.38 -9.63 -8.84
CA THR A 75 -5.17 -11.09 -8.83
C THR A 75 -6.44 -11.86 -9.21
N GLU A 76 -6.25 -13.12 -9.58
CA GLU A 76 -7.33 -14.08 -9.86
C GLU A 76 -8.30 -14.19 -8.69
N GLU A 77 -7.77 -14.28 -7.48
CA GLU A 77 -8.53 -14.50 -6.24
C GLU A 77 -9.22 -13.22 -5.73
N ALA A 78 -8.83 -12.04 -6.22
CA ALA A 78 -9.51 -10.80 -5.88
C ALA A 78 -10.95 -10.80 -6.44
N PRO A 79 -11.93 -10.19 -5.78
CA PRO A 79 -13.27 -10.07 -6.32
C PRO A 79 -13.31 -9.22 -7.61
N GLY A 80 -14.39 -9.33 -8.37
CA GLY A 80 -14.61 -8.57 -9.60
C GLY A 80 -14.13 -9.30 -10.87
N GLU A 81 -14.76 -8.94 -11.99
CA GLU A 81 -14.50 -9.54 -13.29
C GLU A 81 -13.23 -8.97 -13.95
N VAL A 82 -12.65 -9.75 -14.85
CA VAL A 82 -11.55 -9.30 -15.71
C VAL A 82 -12.14 -8.55 -16.91
N GLU A 83 -11.78 -7.29 -17.06
CA GLU A 83 -12.20 -6.44 -18.17
C GLU A 83 -11.08 -6.28 -19.20
N LEU A 84 -11.44 -6.38 -20.48
CA LEU A 84 -10.51 -6.08 -21.57
C LEU A 84 -10.56 -4.59 -21.90
N TYR A 85 -9.42 -3.91 -21.85
CA TYR A 85 -9.31 -2.50 -22.24
C TYR A 85 -8.04 -2.29 -23.08
N GLN A 86 -8.21 -1.74 -24.29
CA GLN A 86 -7.11 -1.50 -25.24
C GLN A 86 -6.21 -2.75 -25.45
N GLY A 87 -6.82 -3.93 -25.53
CA GLY A 87 -6.11 -5.19 -25.75
C GLY A 87 -5.34 -5.72 -24.54
N ARG A 88 -5.52 -5.15 -23.35
CA ARG A 88 -4.93 -5.63 -22.09
C ARG A 88 -6.03 -5.96 -21.07
N SER A 89 -5.74 -6.92 -20.20
CA SER A 89 -6.66 -7.36 -19.15
C SER A 89 -6.47 -6.55 -17.87
N TYR A 90 -7.58 -6.09 -17.28
CA TYR A 90 -7.63 -5.30 -16.05
C TYR A 90 -8.68 -5.86 -15.08
N LYS A 91 -8.61 -5.46 -13.81
CA LYS A 91 -9.69 -5.62 -12.83
C LYS A 91 -10.08 -4.27 -12.25
N VAL A 92 -11.37 -4.12 -11.92
CA VAL A 92 -11.88 -2.93 -11.24
C VAL A 92 -11.34 -2.87 -9.82
N TYR A 93 -10.88 -1.69 -9.40
CA TYR A 93 -10.36 -1.43 -8.06
C TYR A 93 -10.84 -0.06 -7.59
N ARG A 94 -11.50 -0.01 -6.42
CA ARG A 94 -12.14 1.22 -5.93
C ARG A 94 -11.84 1.48 -4.46
N GLY A 95 -11.80 2.76 -4.13
CA GLY A 95 -11.65 3.25 -2.76
C GLY A 95 -12.92 3.00 -1.97
N MET A 96 -12.79 2.66 -0.70
CA MET A 96 -13.97 2.62 0.18
C MET A 96 -14.59 4.02 0.32
N GLY A 97 -13.83 5.10 0.10
CA GLY A 97 -14.35 6.47 0.06
C GLY A 97 -14.89 6.90 -1.30
N SER A 98 -15.02 5.99 -2.27
CA SER A 98 -15.60 6.29 -3.58
C SER A 98 -17.13 6.27 -3.53
N LEU A 99 -17.77 7.00 -4.44
CA LEU A 99 -19.24 7.07 -4.52
C LEU A 99 -19.88 5.69 -4.69
N GLY A 100 -19.33 4.82 -5.55
CA GLY A 100 -19.87 3.48 -5.77
C GLY A 100 -19.66 2.54 -4.59
N ALA A 101 -18.70 2.80 -3.70
CA ALA A 101 -18.54 2.04 -2.46
C ALA A 101 -19.44 2.56 -1.33
N MET A 102 -19.60 3.89 -1.22
CA MET A 102 -20.42 4.53 -0.19
C MET A 102 -21.92 4.40 -0.45
N SER A 103 -22.36 4.37 -1.71
CA SER A 103 -23.78 4.30 -2.10
C SER A 103 -24.43 2.92 -1.94
N GLN A 104 -23.69 1.89 -1.51
CA GLN A 104 -24.26 0.56 -1.31
C GLN A 104 -25.09 0.51 -0.02
N ALA A 105 -26.08 -0.40 0.07
CA ALA A 105 -26.97 -0.53 1.24
C ALA A 105 -26.23 -0.88 2.56
N HIS A 106 -25.06 -1.53 2.46
CA HIS A 106 -24.06 -1.69 3.53
C HIS A 106 -22.74 -1.05 3.10
N GLY A 107 -22.82 0.15 2.54
CA GLY A 107 -21.69 0.89 1.99
C GLY A 107 -20.78 1.42 3.09
N SER A 108 -19.63 1.93 2.67
CA SER A 108 -18.57 2.41 3.57
C SER A 108 -18.73 3.86 4.02
N ALA A 109 -19.92 4.45 3.89
CA ALA A 109 -20.16 5.86 4.21
C ALA A 109 -19.94 6.19 5.70
N ASP A 110 -20.28 5.25 6.58
CA ASP A 110 -20.03 5.29 8.03
C ASP A 110 -18.54 5.49 8.37
N ARG A 111 -17.64 4.84 7.62
CA ARG A 111 -16.18 4.95 7.80
C ARG A 111 -15.63 6.35 7.55
N TYR A 112 -16.36 7.18 6.82
CA TYR A 112 -16.00 8.56 6.50
C TYR A 112 -16.85 9.57 7.26
N PHE A 113 -17.65 9.11 8.24
CA PHE A 113 -18.57 9.95 9.01
C PHE A 113 -19.56 10.72 8.12
N GLN A 114 -19.97 10.11 7.00
CA GLN A 114 -20.93 10.68 6.05
C GLN A 114 -22.27 9.95 6.16
N GLU A 115 -23.11 10.41 7.10
CA GLU A 115 -24.50 9.96 7.23
C GLU A 115 -25.39 10.90 6.41
N ALA A 116 -25.51 10.64 5.11
CA ALA A 116 -26.43 11.37 4.23
C ALA A 116 -27.33 10.38 3.48
N ASP A 117 -28.65 10.57 3.59
CA ASP A 117 -29.65 9.75 2.88
C ASP A 117 -29.60 9.94 1.35
N GLU A 118 -28.96 11.03 0.89
CA GLU A 118 -28.84 11.37 -0.53
C GLU A 118 -27.39 11.24 -1.03
N ILE A 119 -27.18 10.39 -2.03
CA ILE A 119 -25.88 10.13 -2.66
C ILE A 119 -25.21 11.43 -3.15
N GLN A 120 -25.98 12.42 -3.61
CA GLN A 120 -25.45 13.69 -4.13
C GLN A 120 -24.79 14.57 -3.06
N LYS A 121 -25.05 14.32 -1.78
CA LYS A 121 -24.45 15.06 -0.67
C LYS A 121 -23.14 14.44 -0.16
N LEU A 122 -22.77 13.25 -0.64
CA LEU A 122 -21.53 12.59 -0.26
C LEU A 122 -20.32 13.32 -0.85
N VAL A 123 -19.27 13.49 -0.04
CA VAL A 123 -18.00 14.12 -0.44
C VAL A 123 -16.93 13.03 -0.51
N PRO A 124 -16.67 12.43 -1.68
CA PRO A 124 -15.83 11.24 -1.77
C PRO A 124 -14.35 11.51 -1.44
N GLU A 125 -13.79 10.65 -0.60
CA GLU A 125 -12.36 10.62 -0.24
C GLU A 125 -11.61 9.45 -0.90
N GLY A 126 -12.20 8.88 -1.96
CA GLY A 126 -11.55 7.90 -2.81
C GLY A 126 -12.10 7.88 -4.23
N ILE A 127 -11.34 7.25 -5.12
CA ILE A 127 -11.68 7.12 -6.54
C ILE A 127 -11.98 5.67 -6.92
N GLU A 128 -12.56 5.48 -8.10
CA GLU A 128 -12.71 4.19 -8.76
C GLU A 128 -11.78 4.14 -9.95
N GLY A 129 -11.12 3.01 -10.15
CA GLY A 129 -10.16 2.83 -11.22
C GLY A 129 -10.01 1.38 -11.62
N ARG A 130 -9.01 1.12 -12.43
CA ARG A 130 -8.66 -0.22 -12.90
C ARG A 130 -7.19 -0.49 -12.63
N VAL A 131 -6.87 -1.74 -12.29
CA VAL A 131 -5.48 -2.22 -12.12
C VAL A 131 -5.21 -3.32 -13.13
N PRO A 132 -3.98 -3.42 -13.67
CA PRO A 132 -3.63 -4.51 -14.58
C PRO A 132 -3.89 -5.87 -13.93
N TYR A 133 -4.34 -6.85 -14.72
CA TYR A 133 -4.41 -8.23 -14.27
C TYR A 133 -3.01 -8.76 -13.95
N LYS A 134 -2.87 -9.46 -12.82
CA LYS A 134 -1.57 -9.89 -12.27
C LYS A 134 -1.45 -11.42 -12.13
N GLY A 135 -2.48 -12.18 -12.51
CA GLY A 135 -2.52 -13.62 -12.33
C GLY A 135 -2.72 -14.04 -10.86
N ALA A 136 -2.30 -15.26 -10.51
CA ALA A 136 -2.47 -15.82 -9.18
C ALA A 136 -1.73 -15.04 -8.07
N LEU A 137 -2.40 -14.82 -6.94
CA LEU A 137 -1.88 -14.15 -5.74
C LEU A 137 -0.57 -14.75 -5.24
N ARG A 138 -0.44 -16.08 -5.32
CA ARG A 138 0.75 -16.82 -4.90
C ARG A 138 2.04 -16.27 -5.54
N VAL A 139 1.99 -15.87 -6.81
CA VAL A 139 3.15 -15.35 -7.54
C VAL A 139 3.57 -14.00 -6.97
N ILE A 140 2.61 -13.12 -6.68
CA ILE A 140 2.87 -11.81 -6.09
C ILE A 140 3.47 -11.97 -4.68
N VAL A 141 2.84 -12.80 -3.84
CA VAL A 141 3.32 -13.06 -2.47
C VAL A 141 4.75 -13.61 -2.50
N HIS A 142 5.06 -14.52 -3.42
CA HIS A 142 6.42 -15.04 -3.57
C HIS A 142 7.44 -13.94 -3.86
N GLN A 143 7.13 -12.99 -4.76
CA GLN A 143 8.01 -11.85 -5.06
C GLN A 143 8.14 -10.88 -3.88
N LEU A 144 7.05 -10.61 -3.16
CA LEU A 144 7.06 -9.74 -1.98
C LEU A 144 7.92 -10.32 -0.85
N VAL A 145 7.73 -11.60 -0.53
CA VAL A 145 8.52 -12.31 0.48
C VAL A 145 9.97 -12.45 0.03
N GLY A 146 10.23 -12.70 -1.25
CA GLY A 146 11.58 -12.73 -1.82
C GLY A 146 12.32 -11.41 -1.62
N GLY A 147 11.66 -10.28 -1.92
CA GLY A 147 12.23 -8.95 -1.69
C GLY A 147 12.48 -8.64 -0.21
N LEU A 148 11.55 -9.01 0.68
CA LEU A 148 11.73 -8.85 2.12
C LEU A 148 12.91 -9.68 2.65
N ARG A 149 13.02 -10.95 2.24
CA ARG A 149 14.15 -11.83 2.62
C ARG A 149 15.49 -11.28 2.12
N ALA A 150 15.52 -10.75 0.90
CA ALA A 150 16.71 -10.09 0.37
C ALA A 150 17.11 -8.87 1.21
N ALA A 151 16.15 -8.02 1.58
CA ALA A 151 16.39 -6.85 2.45
C ALA A 151 16.93 -7.27 3.83
N MET A 152 16.34 -8.29 4.45
CA MET A 152 16.84 -8.87 5.72
C MET A 152 18.27 -9.41 5.58
N GLY A 153 18.60 -10.01 4.43
CA GLY A 153 19.96 -10.47 4.11
C GLY A 153 20.96 -9.31 4.04
N TYR A 154 20.62 -8.23 3.33
CA TYR A 154 21.47 -7.03 3.24
C TYR A 154 21.71 -6.35 4.60
N THR A 155 20.73 -6.40 5.51
CA THR A 155 20.85 -5.80 6.85
C THR A 155 21.33 -6.79 7.91
N GLY A 156 21.68 -8.03 7.54
CA GLY A 156 22.19 -9.05 8.47
C GLY A 156 21.22 -9.40 9.60
N CYS A 157 19.92 -9.40 9.31
CA CYS A 157 18.85 -9.68 10.28
C CYS A 157 18.27 -11.07 10.06
N GLN A 158 18.30 -11.93 11.08
CA GLN A 158 17.79 -13.31 10.97
C GLN A 158 16.29 -13.41 11.28
N THR A 159 15.76 -12.46 12.04
CA THR A 159 14.36 -12.42 12.47
C THR A 159 13.71 -11.09 12.10
N LEU A 160 12.38 -11.07 12.04
CA LEU A 160 11.65 -9.82 11.84
C LEU A 160 11.84 -8.85 13.01
N GLU A 161 12.07 -9.35 14.22
CA GLU A 161 12.33 -8.51 15.38
C GLU A 161 13.66 -7.76 15.24
N GLU A 162 14.72 -8.47 14.84
CA GLU A 162 16.00 -7.84 14.49
C GLU A 162 15.83 -6.83 13.35
N PHE A 163 15.09 -7.20 12.31
CA PHE A 163 14.88 -6.35 11.14
C PHE A 163 14.08 -5.08 11.46
N ARG A 164 13.21 -5.12 12.46
CA ARG A 164 12.41 -3.99 12.92
C ARG A 164 13.16 -3.05 13.86
N THR A 165 14.26 -3.49 14.47
CA THR A 165 14.94 -2.76 15.56
C THR A 165 16.39 -2.38 15.28
N ARG A 166 17.10 -3.10 14.39
CA ARG A 166 18.52 -2.88 14.12
C ARG A 166 18.81 -1.97 12.91
N PRO A 167 18.15 -2.15 11.74
CA PRO A 167 18.50 -1.37 10.55
C PRO A 167 18.25 0.12 10.75
N GLN A 168 19.01 0.93 10.01
CA GLN A 168 18.93 2.39 10.06
C GLN A 168 18.59 2.92 8.67
N PHE A 169 17.83 4.02 8.62
CA PHE A 169 17.52 4.69 7.37
C PHE A 169 18.56 5.75 7.03
N MET A 170 18.75 5.95 5.73
CA MET A 170 19.37 7.15 5.18
C MET A 170 18.36 7.91 4.34
N ARG A 171 18.21 9.20 4.59
CA ARG A 171 17.34 10.06 3.79
C ARG A 171 18.00 10.36 2.45
N VAL A 172 17.27 10.11 1.37
CA VAL A 172 17.71 10.41 0.01
C VAL A 172 16.96 11.60 -0.57
N SER A 173 17.58 12.30 -1.53
CA SER A 173 16.94 13.35 -2.31
C SER A 173 16.09 12.77 -3.44
N ALA A 174 15.35 13.61 -4.16
CA ALA A 174 14.63 13.19 -5.36
C ALA A 174 15.58 12.64 -6.45
N ALA A 175 16.82 13.14 -6.53
CA ALA A 175 17.82 12.59 -7.43
C ALA A 175 18.25 11.18 -7.00
N GLY A 176 18.41 10.93 -5.70
CA GLY A 176 18.69 9.59 -5.17
C GLY A 176 17.55 8.59 -5.40
N ILE A 177 16.29 9.04 -5.40
CA ILE A 177 15.16 8.19 -5.81
C ILE A 177 15.26 7.84 -7.31
N ARG A 178 15.60 8.80 -8.18
CA ARG A 178 15.79 8.50 -9.60
C ARG A 178 16.94 7.52 -9.83
N GLU A 179 18.06 7.70 -9.13
CA GLU A 179 19.19 6.77 -9.12
C GLU A 179 18.80 5.36 -8.64
N SER A 180 17.88 5.27 -7.67
CA SER A 180 17.42 3.98 -7.14
C SER A 180 16.55 3.18 -8.11
N HIS A 181 15.92 3.84 -9.09
CA HIS A 181 15.12 3.18 -10.12
C HIS A 181 15.99 2.83 -11.34
N VAL A 182 15.49 2.01 -12.26
CA VAL A 182 16.16 1.81 -13.54
C VAL A 182 16.20 3.14 -14.29
N HIS A 183 17.40 3.58 -14.69
CA HIS A 183 17.61 4.81 -15.45
C HIS A 183 18.62 4.58 -16.57
N ASP A 184 18.60 5.43 -17.59
CA ASP A 184 19.52 5.44 -18.75
C ASP A 184 19.54 4.17 -19.62
N VAL A 185 18.47 3.36 -19.57
CA VAL A 185 18.28 2.17 -20.42
C VAL A 185 16.82 1.99 -20.84
N HIS A 186 16.60 1.27 -21.95
CA HIS A 186 15.27 0.84 -22.37
C HIS A 186 14.97 -0.57 -21.86
N ILE A 187 13.90 -0.72 -21.08
CA ILE A 187 13.44 -2.02 -20.60
C ILE A 187 12.82 -2.79 -21.76
N THR A 188 13.42 -3.93 -22.11
CA THR A 188 12.93 -4.81 -23.19
C THR A 188 12.03 -5.94 -22.67
N LYS A 189 12.13 -6.29 -21.39
CA LYS A 189 11.33 -7.31 -20.73
C LYS A 189 11.03 -6.91 -19.29
N GLU A 190 9.75 -6.94 -18.92
CA GLU A 190 9.33 -6.64 -17.56
C GLU A 190 9.76 -7.74 -16.58
N ALA A 191 10.25 -7.32 -15.42
CA ALA A 191 10.51 -8.20 -14.30
C ALA A 191 9.22 -8.38 -13.47
N PRO A 192 8.98 -9.55 -12.86
CA PRO A 192 7.75 -9.83 -12.13
C PRO A 192 7.59 -8.99 -10.84
N ASN A 193 8.67 -8.38 -10.35
CA ASN A 193 8.73 -7.59 -9.13
C ASN A 193 8.97 -6.09 -9.37
N TYR A 194 9.05 -5.64 -10.62
CA TYR A 194 9.37 -4.27 -10.95
C TYR A 194 8.63 -3.80 -12.21
N ARG A 195 7.84 -2.74 -12.04
CA ARG A 195 7.17 -2.01 -13.11
C ARG A 195 7.30 -0.52 -12.84
N THR A 196 7.65 0.24 -13.86
CA THR A 196 7.56 1.69 -13.86
C THR A 196 6.22 2.07 -14.47
N ASP A 197 5.43 2.87 -13.75
CA ASP A 197 4.24 3.52 -14.32
C ASP A 197 4.63 4.56 -15.37
#